data_AF-F4QEC1-F1
#
_entry.id   AF-F4QEC1-F1
#
_cell.length_a   1.000
_cell.length_b   1.000
_cell.length_c   1.000
_cell.angle_alpha   90.00
_cell.angle_beta   90.00
_cell.angle_gamma   90.00
#
_symmetry.space_group_name_H-M   'P 1'
#
loop_
_entity.id
_entity.type
_entity.pdbx_description
1 polymer ?
#
loop_
_entity_poly.entity_id
_entity_poly.type
_entity_poly.pdbx_seq_one_letter_code
_entity_poly.pdbx_strand_id
1 'polypeptide(L)'
;MSGGQQILRISQALEKQLVKKTYNLSTSFVKEFNNRSGFVPFENQDASLRGCALIDHHVEPPIRIVSYDTQIFDHSYIKRSIDDALSYRQQLSKNGLLDISKNAAYRLINETGDGLPGLAVDVFGDYIQMTTHTEHWCNYLNYIGDYIMKEMGLKGAYWKAKFKHKQSFAKHYMGERVGYDSQGVSELRVEENGMKVIIDLEDVISTGLFMDQRDNRKYLATLFKERPSGTILNTFAHTSTFSLLPSLLCRNISTYNIDTSPKYLNIAKKNFEINGLNPDKHRFVEKDVFGRLEELPHKSLNFDVIVLDPPTLARGPKFGVFTTKNRYRDLLDLAIPCLKKGGFIVSFVNTRLLKEDSWLRQLGVVDHMADQQQQQQQQVNKNKESLSSSIAEEEEEDLNLLQEYKDLNIKEAKFSAASKMNGNDLNRYNHWNNHQILDSNLVMNVLVNISKELY
;
A
#
# COMPACT_ATOMS: atom_id res chain seq x y z
N MET A 1 28.69 14.06 25.03
CA MET A 1 29.66 15.06 24.52
C MET A 1 29.10 15.63 23.23
N SER A 2 28.82 16.94 23.19
CA SER A 2 28.28 17.61 22.01
C SER A 2 29.40 17.96 21.01
N GLY A 3 29.85 16.97 20.24
CA GLY A 3 30.60 17.24 19.03
C GLY A 3 29.65 17.94 18.04
N GLY A 4 29.76 19.26 17.91
CA GLY A 4 28.88 20.04 17.05
C GLY A 4 28.97 19.52 15.61
N GLN A 5 27.84 19.07 15.06
CA GLN A 5 27.80 18.61 13.68
C GLN A 5 28.15 19.77 12.75
N GLN A 6 29.33 19.69 12.13
CA GLN A 6 29.82 20.71 11.22
C GLN A 6 28.85 20.87 10.04
N ILE A 7 28.24 22.05 9.89
CA ILE A 7 27.32 22.33 8.78
C ILE A 7 28.02 22.10 7.45
N LEU A 8 27.37 21.38 6.55
CA LEU A 8 27.85 21.15 5.18
C LEU A 8 27.60 22.39 4.33
N ARG A 9 28.64 22.92 3.68
CA ARG A 9 28.48 23.90 2.60
C ARG A 9 28.20 23.18 1.28
N ILE A 10 27.02 23.40 0.70
CA ILE A 10 26.59 22.73 -0.54
C ILE A 10 27.15 23.41 -1.79
N SER A 11 27.26 22.65 -2.87
CA SER A 11 27.61 23.19 -4.19
C SER A 11 26.42 23.88 -4.86
N GLN A 12 26.71 24.76 -5.82
CA GLN A 12 25.69 25.41 -6.66
C GLN A 12 24.87 24.40 -7.49
N ALA A 13 25.41 23.21 -7.77
CA ALA A 13 24.70 22.15 -8.49
C ALA A 13 23.65 21.47 -7.60
N LEU A 14 23.98 21.20 -6.34
CA LEU A 14 23.06 20.68 -5.33
C LEU A 14 22.01 21.73 -4.95
N GLU A 15 22.41 22.99 -4.77
CA GLU A 15 21.53 24.13 -4.51
C GLU A 15 20.41 24.25 -5.55
N LYS A 16 20.73 24.16 -6.85
CA LYS A 16 19.75 24.18 -7.96
C LYS A 16 18.68 23.07 -7.89
N GLN A 17 18.91 21.97 -7.18
CA GLN A 17 17.90 20.92 -6.94
C GLN A 17 17.13 21.16 -5.64
N LEU A 18 17.80 21.66 -4.60
CA LEU A 18 17.19 21.93 -3.30
C LEU A 18 16.26 23.16 -3.32
N VAL A 19 16.54 24.17 -4.16
CA VAL A 19 15.64 25.31 -4.41
C VAL A 19 14.27 24.87 -4.96
N LYS A 20 14.20 23.72 -5.64
CA LYS A 20 12.94 23.11 -6.12
C LYS A 20 12.15 22.38 -5.02
N LYS A 21 12.61 22.43 -3.77
CA LYS A 21 12.07 21.67 -2.61
C LYS A 21 12.01 20.16 -2.86
N THR A 22 13.09 19.62 -3.43
CA THR A 22 13.23 18.18 -3.71
C THR A 22 13.54 17.38 -2.44
N TYR A 23 12.54 16.71 -1.87
CA TYR A 23 12.71 15.95 -0.61
C TYR A 23 13.51 14.64 -0.73
N ASN A 24 13.75 14.14 -1.95
CA ASN A 24 14.45 12.87 -2.19
C ASN A 24 15.53 13.06 -3.26
N LEU A 25 16.80 12.81 -2.92
CA LEU A 25 17.92 12.87 -3.86
C LEU A 25 18.53 11.48 -4.06
N SER A 26 18.85 11.18 -5.32
CA SER A 26 19.43 9.91 -5.75
C SER A 26 20.91 9.78 -5.38
N THR A 27 21.43 8.55 -5.50
CA THR A 27 22.84 8.20 -5.25
C THR A 27 23.87 9.11 -5.95
N SER A 28 23.54 9.75 -7.07
CA SER A 28 24.45 10.69 -7.75
C SER A 28 24.81 11.92 -6.92
N PHE A 29 23.97 12.32 -5.96
CA PHE A 29 24.23 13.48 -5.09
C PHE A 29 25.03 13.15 -3.82
N VAL A 30 25.32 11.88 -3.52
CA VAL A 30 26.04 11.47 -2.30
C VAL A 30 27.42 12.12 -2.16
N LYS A 31 28.11 12.35 -3.28
CA LYS A 31 29.40 13.06 -3.30
C LYS A 31 29.28 14.54 -2.91
N GLU A 32 28.18 15.19 -3.27
CA GLU A 32 27.90 16.60 -2.90
C GLU A 32 27.68 16.76 -1.38
N PHE A 33 27.37 15.67 -0.68
CA PHE A 33 27.30 15.61 0.79
C PHE A 33 28.60 15.11 1.45
N ASN A 34 29.73 15.15 0.72
CA ASN A 34 31.04 14.65 1.18
C ASN A 34 31.00 13.19 1.66
N ASN A 35 30.09 12.37 1.13
CA ASN A 35 29.82 10.98 1.55
C ASN A 35 29.44 10.80 3.04
N ARG A 36 29.02 11.86 3.73
CA ARG A 36 28.53 11.81 5.12
C ARG A 36 27.30 10.90 5.23
N SER A 37 27.03 10.41 6.45
CA SER A 37 25.82 9.66 6.79
C SER A 37 25.17 10.20 8.06
N GLY A 38 23.94 9.79 8.34
CA GLY A 38 23.13 10.30 9.44
C GLY A 38 22.40 11.58 9.10
N PHE A 39 21.96 12.29 10.14
CA PHE A 39 21.40 13.63 10.03
C PHE A 39 22.55 14.61 9.79
N VAL A 40 22.51 15.32 8.66
CA VAL A 40 23.55 16.23 8.19
C VAL A 40 22.94 17.61 7.96
N PRO A 41 23.24 18.61 8.82
CA PRO A 41 22.85 20.00 8.56
C PRO A 41 23.62 20.53 7.34
N PHE A 42 22.94 21.31 6.50
CA PHE A 42 23.49 21.88 5.28
C PHE A 42 23.09 23.35 5.11
N GLU A 43 23.95 24.12 4.43
CA GLU A 43 23.67 25.49 4.01
C GLU A 43 24.39 25.85 2.70
N ASN A 44 23.83 26.77 1.91
CA ASN A 44 24.51 27.33 0.73
C ASN A 44 25.56 28.39 1.12
N GLN A 45 26.16 29.07 0.14
CA GLN A 45 27.28 29.99 0.40
C GLN A 45 26.86 31.26 1.16
N ASP A 46 25.74 31.87 0.79
CA ASP A 46 25.19 33.08 1.43
C ASP A 46 24.28 32.79 2.64
N ALA A 47 24.04 31.51 2.93
CA ALA A 47 23.15 31.01 3.97
C ALA A 47 21.65 31.34 3.80
N SER A 48 21.21 31.75 2.59
CA SER A 48 19.79 31.93 2.26
C SER A 48 19.01 30.61 2.15
N LEU A 49 19.71 29.49 1.91
CA LEU A 49 19.15 28.14 1.93
C LEU A 49 19.84 27.32 3.01
N ARG A 50 19.06 26.84 3.98
CA ARG A 50 19.49 26.00 5.11
C ARG A 50 18.55 24.83 5.31
N GLY A 51 19.03 23.76 5.93
CA GLY A 51 18.21 22.59 6.22
C GLY A 51 18.99 21.43 6.84
N CYS A 52 18.31 20.30 6.97
CA CYS A 52 18.91 19.03 7.38
C CYS A 52 18.53 17.92 6.39
N ALA A 53 19.50 17.06 6.05
CA ALA A 53 19.30 15.87 5.24
C ALA A 53 19.61 14.62 6.07
N LEU A 54 18.80 13.57 5.94
CA LEU A 54 19.08 12.24 6.44
C LEU A 54 19.69 11.41 5.31
N ILE A 55 20.95 11.01 5.49
CA ILE A 55 21.76 10.33 4.49
C ILE A 55 22.09 8.92 4.95
N ASP A 56 21.71 7.92 4.17
CA ASP A 56 21.99 6.50 4.41
C ASP A 56 22.27 5.82 3.06
N HIS A 57 23.52 5.37 2.87
CA HIS A 57 24.01 4.79 1.61
C HIS A 57 23.44 3.38 1.32
N HIS A 58 22.67 2.81 2.23
CA HIS A 58 22.10 1.46 2.13
C HIS A 58 20.62 1.43 1.74
N VAL A 59 19.98 2.59 1.61
CA VAL A 59 18.57 2.72 1.21
C VAL A 59 18.44 3.53 -0.07
N GLU A 60 17.30 3.41 -0.75
CA GLU A 60 16.99 4.18 -1.96
C GLU A 60 15.62 4.86 -1.75
N PRO A 61 15.51 6.19 -1.85
CA PRO A 61 16.59 7.16 -2.09
C PRO A 61 17.55 7.27 -0.89
N PRO A 62 18.87 7.42 -1.10
CA PRO A 62 19.85 7.46 -0.01
C PRO A 62 19.86 8.79 0.75
N ILE A 63 19.39 9.88 0.12
CA ILE A 63 19.32 11.21 0.73
C ILE A 63 17.85 11.63 0.79
N ARG A 64 17.36 11.88 2.00
CA ARG A 64 16.01 12.38 2.28
C ARG A 64 16.11 13.70 3.02
N ILE A 65 15.51 14.76 2.50
CA ILE A 65 15.52 16.06 3.18
C ILE A 65 14.53 16.01 4.35
N VAL A 66 15.02 16.36 5.54
CA VAL A 66 14.25 16.41 6.79
C VAL A 66 13.57 17.78 6.90
N SER A 67 14.32 18.85 6.66
CA SER A 67 13.82 20.22 6.73
C SER A 67 14.52 21.15 5.74
N TYR A 68 13.81 22.21 5.36
CA TYR A 68 14.33 23.41 4.67
C TYR A 68 14.32 24.63 5.61
N ASP A 69 14.44 24.38 6.93
CA ASP A 69 14.49 25.41 7.96
C ASP A 69 15.90 25.48 8.57
N THR A 70 16.23 26.65 9.09
CA THR A 70 17.40 27.00 9.89
C THR A 70 17.53 26.19 11.20
N GLN A 71 16.47 25.51 11.64
CA GLN A 71 16.45 24.73 12.87
C GLN A 71 17.37 23.50 12.79
N ILE A 72 18.20 23.33 13.82
CA ILE A 72 19.03 22.15 14.02
C ILE A 72 18.12 20.94 14.28
N PHE A 73 18.43 19.79 13.67
CA PHE A 73 17.74 18.54 13.98
C PHE A 73 18.12 18.05 15.37
N ASP A 74 17.19 18.15 16.31
CA ASP A 74 17.36 17.83 17.72
C ASP A 74 16.07 17.20 18.32
N HIS A 75 16.06 16.94 19.63
CA HIS A 75 14.84 16.46 20.31
C HIS A 75 13.68 17.45 20.20
N SER A 76 13.96 18.76 20.15
CA SER A 76 12.93 19.79 20.00
C SER A 76 12.24 19.73 18.63
N TYR A 77 13.01 19.49 17.56
CA TYR A 77 12.49 19.26 16.21
C TYR A 77 11.62 17.99 16.19
N ILE A 78 12.14 16.87 16.71
CA ILE A 78 11.40 15.61 16.79
C ILE A 78 10.09 15.78 17.56
N LYS A 79 10.10 16.50 18.69
CA LYS A 79 8.88 16.81 19.45
C LYS A 79 7.85 17.55 18.60
N ARG A 80 8.25 18.64 17.92
CA ARG A 80 7.36 19.43 17.06
C ARG A 80 6.75 18.58 15.95
N SER A 81 7.55 17.78 15.24
CA SER A 81 7.05 16.87 14.20
C SER A 81 6.02 15.85 14.75
N ILE A 82 6.21 15.34 15.97
CA ILE A 82 5.23 14.46 16.61
C ILE A 82 3.96 15.23 17.00
N ASP A 83 4.08 16.44 17.55
CA ASP A 83 2.95 17.30 17.93
C ASP A 83 2.11 17.71 16.70
N ASP A 84 2.77 18.04 15.59
CA ASP A 84 2.15 18.37 14.31
C ASP A 84 1.43 17.13 13.73
N ALA A 85 2.08 15.96 13.76
CA ALA A 85 1.50 14.71 13.29
C ALA A 85 0.26 14.29 14.11
N LEU A 86 0.32 14.40 15.44
CA LEU A 86 -0.81 14.20 16.36
C LEU A 86 -1.95 15.17 16.02
N SER A 87 -1.64 16.46 15.89
CA SER A 87 -2.61 17.51 15.58
C SER A 87 -3.30 17.27 14.23
N TYR A 88 -2.57 16.81 13.22
CA TYR A 88 -3.12 16.45 11.92
C TYR A 88 -4.08 15.25 12.01
N ARG A 89 -3.73 14.17 12.71
CA ARG A 89 -4.64 13.02 12.89
C ARG A 89 -5.90 13.39 13.69
N GLN A 90 -5.77 14.28 14.67
CA GLN A 90 -6.93 14.87 15.36
C GLN A 90 -7.83 15.68 14.42
N GLN A 91 -7.27 16.44 13.47
CA GLN A 91 -8.05 17.16 12.46
C GLN A 91 -8.76 16.21 11.50
N LEU A 92 -8.06 15.18 10.99
CA LEU A 92 -8.68 14.13 10.16
C LEU A 92 -9.85 13.46 10.90
N SER A 93 -9.70 13.17 12.19
CA SER A 93 -10.76 12.56 12.99
C SER A 93 -11.95 13.49 13.22
N LYS A 94 -11.72 14.78 13.52
CA LYS A 94 -12.78 15.80 13.59
C LYS A 94 -13.57 15.94 12.28
N ASN A 95 -12.92 15.69 11.15
CA ASN A 95 -13.52 15.71 9.82
C ASN A 95 -14.16 14.36 9.41
N GLY A 96 -14.18 13.35 10.30
CA GLY A 96 -14.73 12.02 10.01
C GLY A 96 -13.88 11.14 9.09
N LEU A 97 -12.66 11.57 8.74
CA LEU A 97 -11.76 10.88 7.80
C LEU A 97 -10.88 9.82 8.48
N LEU A 98 -10.76 9.85 9.82
CA LEU A 98 -9.92 8.91 10.56
C LEU A 98 -10.52 8.54 11.91
N ASP A 99 -10.59 7.25 12.22
CA ASP A 99 -10.84 6.81 13.60
C ASP A 99 -9.54 6.84 14.41
N ILE A 100 -9.59 7.56 15.54
CA ILE A 100 -8.52 7.60 16.56
C ILE A 100 -9.07 7.20 17.94
N SER A 101 -10.20 6.49 17.98
CA SER A 101 -10.79 5.92 19.19
C SER A 101 -9.83 4.96 19.89
N LYS A 102 -10.12 4.63 21.16
CA LYS A 102 -9.24 3.83 22.02
C LYS A 102 -8.77 2.50 21.40
N ASN A 103 -9.59 1.86 20.55
CA ASN A 103 -9.25 0.58 19.93
C ASN A 103 -8.83 0.72 18.46
N ALA A 104 -8.73 1.94 17.92
CA ALA A 104 -8.46 2.16 16.51
C ALA A 104 -7.06 1.69 16.09
N ALA A 105 -6.90 1.41 14.79
CA ALA A 105 -5.60 1.24 14.16
C ALA A 105 -5.38 2.29 13.07
N TYR A 106 -4.32 3.08 13.18
CA TYR A 106 -3.96 4.12 12.21
C TYR A 106 -2.47 4.46 12.20
N ARG A 107 -2.00 5.10 11.12
CA ARG A 107 -0.63 5.64 11.07
C ARG A 107 -0.55 7.03 11.68
N LEU A 108 0.21 7.15 12.76
CA LEU A 108 0.52 8.43 13.41
C LEU A 108 1.66 9.18 12.70
N ILE A 109 2.73 8.48 12.30
CA ILE A 109 3.90 9.09 11.63
C ILE A 109 4.20 8.31 10.36
N ASN A 110 4.37 9.02 9.25
CA ASN A 110 4.53 8.48 7.91
C ASN A 110 5.80 9.05 7.22
N GLU A 111 6.96 8.71 7.77
CA GLU A 111 8.27 9.09 7.23
C GLU A 111 8.37 10.58 6.83
N THR A 112 8.74 10.85 5.58
CA THR A 112 8.94 12.19 5.02
C THR A 112 7.65 13.02 5.01
N GLY A 113 6.47 12.39 4.96
CA GLY A 113 5.18 13.08 4.99
C GLY A 113 4.94 13.83 6.32
N ASP A 114 5.56 13.37 7.41
CA ASP A 114 5.51 13.98 8.73
C ASP A 114 6.88 14.56 9.17
N GLY A 115 7.78 14.82 8.22
CA GLY A 115 9.11 15.41 8.50
C GLY A 115 10.11 14.47 9.18
N LEU A 116 9.81 13.17 9.32
CA LEU A 116 10.62 12.19 10.03
C LEU A 116 11.06 11.05 9.08
N PRO A 117 11.80 11.34 7.99
CA PRO A 117 12.12 10.37 6.94
C PRO A 117 12.75 9.08 7.48
N GLY A 118 12.33 7.91 6.99
CA GLY A 118 12.84 6.62 7.47
C GLY A 118 12.29 6.14 8.81
N LEU A 119 11.37 6.87 9.45
CA LEU A 119 10.61 6.46 10.64
C LEU A 119 9.10 6.48 10.32
N ALA A 120 8.44 5.34 10.52
CA ALA A 120 6.97 5.27 10.57
C ALA A 120 6.53 4.87 11.99
N VAL A 121 5.39 5.37 12.43
CA VAL A 121 4.76 4.98 13.71
C VAL A 121 3.30 4.65 13.46
N ASP A 122 2.95 3.38 13.68
CA ASP A 122 1.60 2.84 13.57
C ASP A 122 1.02 2.65 14.99
N VAL A 123 -0.21 3.12 15.20
CA VAL A 123 -0.98 2.97 16.46
C VAL A 123 -1.88 1.74 16.32
N PHE A 124 -1.96 0.93 17.38
CA PHE A 124 -2.79 -0.26 17.49
C PHE A 124 -3.44 -0.29 18.88
N GLY A 125 -4.54 0.44 19.04
CA GLY A 125 -5.22 0.62 20.33
C GLY A 125 -4.30 1.23 21.39
N ASP A 126 -4.17 0.56 22.55
CA ASP A 126 -3.29 0.98 23.67
C ASP A 126 -1.77 0.87 23.36
N TYR A 127 -1.34 0.58 22.12
CA TYR A 127 0.07 0.34 21.75
C TYR A 127 0.51 1.05 20.47
N ILE A 128 1.83 1.25 20.31
CA ILE A 128 2.45 1.68 19.04
C ILE A 128 3.51 0.71 18.53
N GLN A 129 3.68 0.65 17.20
CA GLN A 129 4.83 0.07 16.53
C GLN A 129 5.60 1.17 15.79
N MET A 130 6.84 1.42 16.22
CA MET A 130 7.82 2.22 15.50
C MET A 130 8.55 1.34 14.49
N THR A 131 8.50 1.68 13.20
CA THR A 131 9.26 1.01 12.14
C THR A 131 10.35 1.93 11.62
N THR A 132 11.61 1.47 11.63
CA THR A 132 12.75 2.24 11.10
C THR A 132 13.36 1.58 9.88
N HIS A 133 13.53 2.36 8.81
CA HIS A 133 14.20 1.95 7.58
C HIS A 133 15.70 2.25 7.55
N THR A 134 16.22 2.98 8.55
CA THR A 134 17.63 3.37 8.69
C THR A 134 18.06 3.30 10.16
N GLU A 135 19.31 2.95 10.41
CA GLU A 135 19.84 2.82 11.79
C GLU A 135 20.11 4.18 12.46
N HIS A 136 20.05 5.28 11.72
CA HIS A 136 20.26 6.63 12.27
C HIS A 136 19.17 7.07 13.27
N TRP A 137 18.00 6.43 13.27
CA TRP A 137 16.96 6.66 14.26
C TRP A 137 17.23 6.04 15.64
N CYS A 138 18.11 5.03 15.75
CA CYS A 138 18.22 4.20 16.97
C CYS A 138 18.40 4.99 18.27
N ASN A 139 19.17 6.08 18.24
CA ASN A 139 19.47 6.90 19.43
C ASN A 139 18.28 7.76 19.91
N TYR A 140 17.23 7.89 19.10
CA TYR A 140 16.06 8.73 19.38
C TYR A 140 14.82 7.91 19.77
N LEU A 141 14.82 6.58 19.53
CA LEU A 141 13.62 5.75 19.66
C LEU A 141 13.06 5.70 21.08
N ASN A 142 13.91 5.68 22.10
CA ASN A 142 13.42 5.71 23.49
C ASN A 142 12.69 7.03 23.77
N TYR A 143 13.30 8.17 23.38
CA TYR A 143 12.66 9.48 23.52
C TYR A 143 11.32 9.57 22.76
N ILE A 144 11.28 9.08 21.52
CA ILE A 144 10.08 9.08 20.68
C ILE A 144 8.99 8.18 21.28
N GLY A 145 9.35 6.96 21.70
CA GLY A 145 8.45 6.01 22.34
C GLY A 145 7.88 6.55 23.64
N ASP A 146 8.73 6.98 24.57
CA ASP A 146 8.31 7.56 25.86
C ASP A 146 7.42 8.79 25.66
N TYR A 147 7.75 9.67 24.71
CA TYR A 147 6.98 10.87 24.44
C TYR A 147 5.58 10.53 23.89
N ILE A 148 5.48 9.70 22.85
CA ILE A 148 4.19 9.32 22.25
C ILE A 148 3.34 8.53 23.26
N MET A 149 3.94 7.57 23.99
CA MET A 149 3.20 6.81 25.01
C MET A 149 2.64 7.72 26.11
N LYS A 150 3.41 8.72 26.56
CA LYS A 150 2.97 9.67 27.59
C LYS A 150 1.85 10.58 27.09
N GLU A 151 1.99 11.20 25.93
CA GLU A 151 1.01 12.17 25.42
C GLU A 151 -0.31 11.50 24.99
N MET A 152 -0.27 10.22 24.59
CA MET A 152 -1.46 9.45 24.20
C MET A 152 -2.01 8.51 25.28
N GLY A 153 -1.31 8.33 26.41
CA GLY A 153 -1.72 7.40 27.48
C GLY A 153 -1.63 5.91 27.11
N LEU A 154 -0.65 5.54 26.28
CA LEU A 154 -0.45 4.17 25.79
C LEU A 154 0.28 3.29 26.80
N LYS A 155 0.06 1.98 26.70
CA LYS A 155 0.66 0.95 27.55
C LYS A 155 2.06 0.54 27.14
N GLY A 156 2.34 0.51 25.84
CA GLY A 156 3.63 0.03 25.34
C GLY A 156 3.96 0.41 23.91
N ALA A 157 5.26 0.35 23.60
CA ALA A 157 5.82 0.65 22.30
C ALA A 157 6.75 -0.46 21.81
N TYR A 158 6.61 -0.87 20.56
CA TYR A 158 7.40 -1.90 19.90
C TYR A 158 8.28 -1.31 18.80
N TRP A 159 9.51 -1.77 18.65
CA TRP A 159 10.41 -1.34 17.58
C TRP A 159 10.76 -2.46 16.59
N LYS A 160 10.44 -2.21 15.31
CA LYS A 160 10.72 -3.09 14.17
C LYS A 160 11.75 -2.46 13.23
N ALA A 161 12.92 -3.08 13.12
CA ALA A 161 13.98 -2.64 12.22
C ALA A 161 13.85 -3.31 10.84
N LYS A 162 13.69 -2.50 9.76
CA LYS A 162 13.60 -2.95 8.36
C LYS A 162 14.76 -2.41 7.52
N PHE A 163 15.97 -2.89 7.80
CA PHE A 163 17.20 -2.47 7.10
C PHE A 163 17.49 -3.39 5.89
N LYS A 164 17.84 -2.81 4.73
CA LYS A 164 17.98 -3.54 3.45
C LYS A 164 19.02 -4.69 3.44
N HIS A 165 19.99 -4.66 4.35
CA HIS A 165 21.12 -5.61 4.42
C HIS A 165 21.23 -6.39 5.74
N LYS A 166 20.27 -6.23 6.66
CA LYS A 166 20.22 -6.97 7.93
C LYS A 166 18.86 -7.66 8.01
N GLN A 167 18.80 -8.87 8.56
CA GLN A 167 17.53 -9.56 8.79
C GLN A 167 16.60 -8.63 9.62
N SER A 168 15.29 -8.64 9.34
CA SER A 168 14.35 -7.85 10.14
C SER A 168 14.27 -8.43 11.54
N PHE A 169 14.50 -7.60 12.55
CA PHE A 169 14.44 -7.97 13.96
C PHE A 169 13.47 -7.01 14.68
N ALA A 170 12.55 -7.56 15.46
CA ALA A 170 11.95 -6.82 16.56
C ALA A 170 13.02 -6.69 17.64
N LYS A 171 13.51 -5.46 17.90
CA LYS A 171 14.72 -5.25 18.72
C LYS A 171 14.49 -4.67 20.11
N HIS A 172 13.33 -4.07 20.34
CA HIS A 172 13.02 -3.46 21.62
C HIS A 172 11.51 -3.37 21.82
N TYR A 173 11.09 -3.50 23.08
CA TYR A 173 9.77 -3.09 23.55
C TYR A 173 9.96 -2.20 24.78
N MET A 174 9.01 -1.31 25.01
CA MET A 174 8.94 -0.38 26.15
C MET A 174 7.53 -0.45 26.74
N GLY A 175 7.41 -0.29 28.05
CA GLY A 175 6.12 -0.39 28.75
C GLY A 175 5.63 -1.83 28.94
N GLU A 176 4.31 -2.02 28.97
CA GLU A 176 3.67 -3.33 29.05
C GLU A 176 3.87 -4.12 27.75
N ARG A 177 3.91 -5.45 27.86
CA ARG A 177 4.01 -6.38 26.73
C ARG A 177 2.64 -7.00 26.46
N VAL A 178 2.25 -7.07 25.19
CA VAL A 178 1.04 -7.74 24.72
C VAL A 178 1.05 -9.23 25.13
N GLY A 179 -0.07 -9.70 25.68
CA GLY A 179 -0.31 -11.10 26.02
C GLY A 179 -0.59 -11.97 24.80
N TYR A 180 -0.42 -13.28 24.95
CA TYR A 180 -0.74 -14.29 23.95
C TYR A 180 -1.58 -15.39 24.61
N ASP A 181 -2.59 -15.88 23.89
CA ASP A 181 -3.44 -16.97 24.36
C ASP A 181 -2.70 -18.32 24.37
N SER A 182 -3.38 -19.37 24.86
CA SER A 182 -2.81 -20.73 24.92
C SER A 182 -2.53 -21.38 23.56
N GLN A 183 -2.96 -20.75 22.45
CA GLN A 183 -2.68 -21.17 21.07
C GLN A 183 -1.56 -20.33 20.43
N GLY A 184 -0.95 -19.40 21.18
CA GLY A 184 0.08 -18.49 20.69
C GLY A 184 -0.47 -17.38 19.80
N VAL A 185 -1.76 -17.05 19.91
CA VAL A 185 -2.39 -15.94 19.20
C VAL A 185 -2.36 -14.70 20.08
N SER A 186 -1.94 -13.57 19.52
CA SER A 186 -1.90 -12.29 20.25
C SER A 186 -3.28 -11.89 20.80
N GLU A 187 -3.30 -11.40 22.03
CA GLU A 187 -4.51 -10.89 22.67
C GLU A 187 -4.85 -9.44 22.25
N LEU A 188 -3.89 -8.73 21.62
CA LEU A 188 -4.14 -7.37 21.11
C LEU A 188 -5.14 -7.41 19.95
N ARG A 189 -6.22 -6.66 20.10
CA ARG A 189 -7.27 -6.48 19.11
C ARG A 189 -7.48 -5.00 18.86
N VAL A 190 -7.63 -4.65 17.60
CA VAL A 190 -7.99 -3.31 17.14
C VAL A 190 -9.31 -3.35 16.38
N GLU A 191 -9.92 -2.19 16.19
CA GLU A 191 -11.14 -2.01 15.41
C GLU A 191 -10.88 -1.09 14.22
N GLU A 192 -11.44 -1.45 13.07
CA GLU A 192 -11.41 -0.64 11.85
C GLU A 192 -12.74 -0.82 11.11
N ASN A 193 -13.48 0.26 10.81
CA ASN A 193 -14.80 0.17 10.15
C ASN A 193 -15.78 -0.79 10.86
N GLY A 194 -15.69 -0.92 12.19
CA GLY A 194 -16.47 -1.87 13.01
C GLY A 194 -15.97 -3.32 12.99
N MET A 195 -14.98 -3.65 12.17
CA MET A 195 -14.33 -4.96 12.12
C MET A 195 -13.21 -5.04 13.15
N LYS A 196 -13.26 -6.07 14.01
CA LYS A 196 -12.21 -6.38 14.98
C LYS A 196 -11.12 -7.24 14.33
N VAL A 197 -9.85 -6.89 14.54
CA VAL A 197 -8.70 -7.59 13.95
C VAL A 197 -7.64 -7.83 15.03
N ILE A 198 -7.10 -9.05 15.07
CA ILE A 198 -5.98 -9.44 15.94
C ILE A 198 -4.66 -8.90 15.36
N ILE A 199 -3.84 -8.29 16.22
CA ILE A 199 -2.57 -7.66 15.87
C ILE A 199 -1.42 -8.33 16.61
N ASP A 200 -0.40 -8.80 15.89
CA ASP A 200 0.81 -9.43 16.45
C ASP A 200 2.02 -8.50 16.27
N LEU A 201 2.34 -7.71 17.31
CA LEU A 201 3.42 -6.70 17.26
C LEU A 201 4.83 -7.31 17.25
N GLU A 202 4.96 -8.62 17.54
CA GLU A 202 6.25 -9.32 17.55
C GLU A 202 6.50 -10.12 16.27
N ASP A 203 5.49 -10.26 15.40
CA ASP A 203 5.67 -10.88 14.09
C ASP A 203 6.60 -10.02 13.21
N VAL A 204 7.78 -10.56 12.91
CA VAL A 204 8.81 -9.91 12.10
C VAL A 204 8.40 -9.71 10.63
N ILE A 205 7.43 -10.46 10.12
CA ILE A 205 6.89 -10.37 8.76
C ILE A 205 5.76 -9.31 8.74
N SER A 206 4.64 -9.57 9.43
CA SER A 206 3.43 -8.73 9.34
C SER A 206 2.68 -8.62 10.66
N THR A 207 2.22 -7.42 11.02
CA THR A 207 1.44 -7.18 12.24
C THR A 207 0.03 -7.72 12.21
N GLY A 208 -0.47 -8.20 11.06
CA GLY A 208 -1.84 -8.73 10.93
C GLY A 208 -2.84 -7.78 10.25
N LEU A 209 -2.51 -6.51 10.05
CA LEU A 209 -3.35 -5.53 9.35
C LEU A 209 -2.51 -4.60 8.45
N PHE A 210 -2.93 -4.46 7.19
CA PHE A 210 -2.42 -3.47 6.24
C PHE A 210 -3.38 -2.27 6.22
N MET A 211 -2.96 -1.11 6.73
CA MET A 211 -3.84 0.04 7.00
C MET A 211 -4.11 0.91 5.77
N ASP A 212 -3.16 0.99 4.83
CA ASP A 212 -3.35 1.49 3.45
C ASP A 212 -4.58 0.89 2.77
N GLN A 213 -4.84 -0.39 3.05
CA GLN A 213 -5.97 -1.11 2.49
C GLN A 213 -7.31 -0.78 3.18
N ARG A 214 -7.42 0.24 4.07
CA ARG A 214 -8.65 0.59 4.82
C ARG A 214 -9.81 0.98 3.90
N ASP A 215 -9.62 1.99 3.06
CA ASP A 215 -10.70 2.45 2.15
C ASP A 215 -11.00 1.38 1.09
N ASN A 216 -9.95 0.66 0.67
CA ASN A 216 -10.06 -0.46 -0.27
C ASN A 216 -10.97 -1.57 0.30
N ARG A 217 -10.87 -1.88 1.60
CA ARG A 217 -11.80 -2.80 2.30
C ARG A 217 -13.22 -2.21 2.39
N LYS A 218 -13.35 -0.94 2.81
CA LYS A 218 -14.64 -0.26 2.96
C LYS A 218 -15.41 -0.24 1.63
N TYR A 219 -14.73 0.09 0.53
CA TYR A 219 -15.28 0.07 -0.82
C TYR A 219 -15.67 -1.36 -1.25
N LEU A 220 -14.84 -2.38 -0.99
CA LEU A 220 -15.17 -3.74 -1.39
C LEU A 220 -16.49 -4.23 -0.76
N ALA A 221 -16.81 -3.80 0.47
CA ALA A 221 -18.11 -4.07 1.09
C ALA A 221 -19.28 -3.39 0.36
N THR A 222 -19.11 -2.21 -0.24
CA THR A 222 -20.21 -1.53 -0.95
C THR A 222 -20.69 -2.30 -2.19
N LEU A 223 -19.81 -3.09 -2.82
CA LEU A 223 -20.15 -3.98 -3.96
C LEU A 223 -21.24 -5.02 -3.61
N PHE A 224 -21.45 -5.30 -2.32
CA PHE A 224 -22.42 -6.26 -1.81
C PHE A 224 -23.61 -5.65 -1.07
N LYS A 225 -23.62 -4.34 -0.80
CA LYS A 225 -24.58 -3.70 0.11
C LYS A 225 -26.05 -3.95 -0.28
N GLU A 226 -26.35 -3.82 -1.57
CA GLU A 226 -27.70 -4.02 -2.13
C GLU A 226 -27.96 -5.47 -2.60
N ARG A 227 -27.05 -6.41 -2.31
CA ARG A 227 -27.17 -7.82 -2.73
C ARG A 227 -27.71 -8.70 -1.60
N PRO A 228 -28.59 -9.69 -1.88
CA PRO A 228 -29.10 -10.61 -0.86
C PRO A 228 -28.08 -11.67 -0.42
N SER A 229 -27.02 -11.87 -1.22
CA SER A 229 -25.89 -12.78 -0.98
C SER A 229 -24.71 -12.42 -1.89
N GLY A 230 -23.54 -13.01 -1.64
CA GLY A 230 -22.37 -12.83 -2.50
C GLY A 230 -21.25 -13.84 -2.25
N THR A 231 -20.39 -14.04 -3.24
CA THR A 231 -19.19 -14.89 -3.15
C THR A 231 -17.91 -14.12 -3.47
N ILE A 232 -16.93 -14.19 -2.56
CA ILE A 232 -15.61 -13.55 -2.68
C ILE A 232 -14.52 -14.61 -2.84
N LEU A 233 -13.63 -14.47 -3.82
CA LEU A 233 -12.35 -15.16 -3.88
C LEU A 233 -11.25 -14.19 -3.45
N ASN A 234 -10.65 -14.45 -2.30
CA ASN A 234 -9.59 -13.62 -1.74
C ASN A 234 -8.25 -14.33 -1.92
N THR A 235 -7.41 -13.82 -2.81
CA THR A 235 -6.07 -14.38 -3.09
C THR A 235 -5.00 -13.60 -2.32
N PHE A 236 -3.93 -14.30 -1.90
CA PHE A 236 -2.92 -13.75 -0.98
C PHE A 236 -3.58 -13.22 0.30
N ALA A 237 -4.53 -14.02 0.82
CA ALA A 237 -5.56 -13.56 1.73
C ALA A 237 -5.04 -13.03 3.06
N HIS A 238 -3.83 -13.39 3.48
CA HIS A 238 -3.24 -13.00 4.76
C HIS A 238 -4.23 -13.33 5.91
N THR A 239 -4.50 -12.37 6.80
CA THR A 239 -5.49 -12.43 7.89
C THR A 239 -6.95 -12.25 7.44
N SER A 240 -7.19 -12.29 6.12
CA SER A 240 -8.50 -12.27 5.44
C SER A 240 -9.37 -11.03 5.65
N THR A 241 -8.78 -9.87 5.96
CA THR A 241 -9.52 -8.63 6.25
C THR A 241 -10.39 -8.13 5.08
N PHE A 242 -9.97 -8.34 3.83
CA PHE A 242 -10.79 -8.09 2.63
C PHE A 242 -12.03 -8.98 2.51
N SER A 243 -12.02 -10.17 3.09
CA SER A 243 -13.19 -11.06 3.17
C SER A 243 -14.03 -10.81 4.42
N LEU A 244 -13.38 -10.42 5.51
CA LEU A 244 -14.02 -10.22 6.82
C LEU A 244 -14.97 -9.03 6.84
N LEU A 245 -14.53 -7.84 6.38
CA LEU A 245 -15.37 -6.64 6.45
C LEU A 245 -16.70 -6.78 5.66
N PRO A 246 -16.73 -7.28 4.40
CA PRO A 246 -17.99 -7.56 3.72
C PRO A 246 -18.83 -8.65 4.41
N SER A 247 -18.18 -9.67 4.99
CA SER A 247 -18.90 -10.74 5.71
C SER A 247 -19.56 -10.26 7.00
N LEU A 248 -19.02 -9.19 7.60
CA LEU A 248 -19.59 -8.52 8.77
C LEU A 248 -20.71 -7.53 8.41
N LEU A 249 -20.52 -6.74 7.34
CA LEU A 249 -21.42 -5.64 6.98
C LEU A 249 -22.54 -6.03 5.99
N CYS A 250 -22.42 -7.14 5.27
CA CYS A 250 -23.34 -7.52 4.20
C CYS A 250 -23.97 -8.91 4.41
N ARG A 251 -25.12 -9.14 3.77
CA ARG A 251 -25.94 -10.34 3.99
C ARG A 251 -25.37 -11.53 3.19
N ASN A 252 -25.29 -12.69 3.84
CA ASN A 252 -24.99 -13.99 3.22
C ASN A 252 -23.74 -13.98 2.29
N ILE A 253 -22.64 -13.43 2.77
CA ILE A 253 -21.35 -13.50 2.07
C ILE A 253 -20.67 -14.83 2.38
N SER A 254 -20.26 -15.57 1.36
CA SER A 254 -19.36 -16.72 1.48
C SER A 254 -18.02 -16.39 0.83
N THR A 255 -16.92 -16.74 1.49
CA THR A 255 -15.59 -16.31 1.06
C THR A 255 -14.64 -17.49 0.90
N TYR A 256 -13.74 -17.39 -0.07
CA TYR A 256 -12.73 -18.38 -0.37
C TYR A 256 -11.35 -17.73 -0.26
N ASN A 257 -10.69 -17.92 0.87
CA ASN A 257 -9.41 -17.31 1.23
C ASN A 257 -8.27 -18.27 0.89
N ILE A 258 -7.33 -17.83 0.05
CA ILE A 258 -6.13 -18.60 -0.32
C ILE A 258 -4.88 -17.84 0.14
N ASP A 259 -4.07 -18.50 0.95
CA ASP A 259 -2.75 -18.01 1.36
C ASP A 259 -1.78 -19.19 1.55
N THR A 260 -0.48 -18.94 1.56
CA THR A 260 0.54 -19.98 1.83
C THR A 260 0.90 -20.10 3.31
N SER A 261 0.45 -19.16 4.16
CA SER A 261 0.75 -19.11 5.59
C SER A 261 -0.37 -19.75 6.43
N PRO A 262 -0.16 -20.95 7.00
CA PRO A 262 -1.11 -21.51 7.98
C PRO A 262 -1.25 -20.62 9.21
N LYS A 263 -0.20 -19.88 9.62
CA LYS A 263 -0.27 -18.89 10.72
C LYS A 263 -1.35 -17.83 10.42
N TYR A 264 -1.28 -17.18 9.26
CA TYR A 264 -2.22 -16.12 8.91
C TYR A 264 -3.64 -16.64 8.66
N LEU A 265 -3.79 -17.84 8.09
CA LEU A 265 -5.10 -18.48 7.95
C LEU A 265 -5.72 -18.90 9.30
N ASN A 266 -4.92 -19.21 10.32
CA ASN A 266 -5.42 -19.44 11.68
C ASN A 266 -5.88 -18.12 12.34
N ILE A 267 -5.07 -17.06 12.23
CA ILE A 267 -5.45 -15.71 12.69
C ILE A 267 -6.70 -15.22 11.96
N ALA A 268 -6.83 -15.51 10.66
CA ALA A 268 -8.02 -15.20 9.87
C ALA A 268 -9.27 -15.87 10.45
N LYS A 269 -9.25 -17.18 10.74
CA LYS A 269 -10.37 -17.87 11.40
C LYS A 269 -10.73 -17.20 12.73
N LYS A 270 -9.74 -16.90 13.57
CA LYS A 270 -9.94 -16.20 14.85
C LYS A 270 -10.55 -14.81 14.66
N ASN A 271 -10.15 -14.07 13.63
CA ASN A 271 -10.77 -12.78 13.28
C ASN A 271 -12.26 -12.94 12.92
N PHE A 272 -12.66 -13.99 12.19
CA PHE A 272 -14.09 -14.26 11.94
C PHE A 272 -14.83 -14.59 13.26
N GLU A 273 -14.27 -15.45 14.10
CA GLU A 273 -14.85 -15.83 15.41
C GLU A 273 -15.11 -14.61 16.33
N ILE A 274 -14.13 -13.72 16.51
CA ILE A 274 -14.27 -12.55 17.41
C ILE A 274 -15.25 -11.48 16.90
N ASN A 275 -15.62 -11.55 15.61
CA ASN A 275 -16.68 -10.72 15.02
C ASN A 275 -18.04 -11.44 14.99
N GLY A 276 -18.17 -12.60 15.63
CA GLY A 276 -19.43 -13.37 15.70
C GLY A 276 -19.79 -14.10 14.41
N LEU A 277 -18.88 -14.19 13.45
CA LEU A 277 -19.09 -14.91 12.19
C LEU A 277 -18.65 -16.38 12.36
N ASN A 278 -19.48 -17.32 11.92
CA ASN A 278 -19.12 -18.74 11.92
C ASN A 278 -18.06 -19.00 10.81
N PRO A 279 -16.82 -19.40 11.14
CA PRO A 279 -15.77 -19.66 10.15
C PRO A 279 -16.12 -20.77 9.15
N ASP A 280 -16.99 -21.73 9.50
CA ASP A 280 -17.36 -22.84 8.60
C ASP A 280 -18.12 -22.41 7.35
N LYS A 281 -18.71 -21.20 7.35
CA LYS A 281 -19.32 -20.56 6.16
C LYS A 281 -18.28 -20.02 5.17
N HIS A 282 -17.00 -20.00 5.57
CA HIS A 282 -15.87 -19.44 4.86
C HIS A 282 -14.82 -20.53 4.63
N ARG A 283 -14.15 -20.51 3.48
CA ARG A 283 -13.06 -21.43 3.17
C ARG A 283 -11.73 -20.73 3.41
N PHE A 284 -10.83 -21.41 4.11
CA PHE A 284 -9.45 -20.99 4.38
C PHE A 284 -8.54 -22.10 3.86
N VAL A 285 -7.70 -21.78 2.88
CA VAL A 285 -7.02 -22.78 2.05
C VAL A 285 -5.54 -22.46 1.99
N GLU A 286 -4.76 -23.29 2.70
CA GLU A 286 -3.30 -23.26 2.66
C GLU A 286 -2.83 -23.80 1.31
N LYS A 287 -2.53 -22.89 0.38
CA LYS A 287 -2.02 -23.24 -0.96
C LYS A 287 -1.38 -22.05 -1.66
N ASP A 288 -0.48 -22.35 -2.59
CA ASP A 288 -0.09 -21.41 -3.62
C ASP A 288 -1.32 -20.90 -4.41
N VAL A 289 -1.40 -19.59 -4.61
CA VAL A 289 -2.48 -18.93 -5.34
C VAL A 289 -2.50 -19.36 -6.81
N PHE A 290 -1.37 -19.33 -7.51
CA PHE A 290 -1.31 -19.64 -8.95
C PHE A 290 -1.79 -21.06 -9.22
N GLY A 291 -1.16 -22.03 -8.55
CA GLY A 291 -1.56 -23.43 -8.63
C GLY A 291 -2.96 -23.74 -8.06
N ARG A 292 -3.61 -22.81 -7.34
CA ARG A 292 -5.02 -22.97 -6.94
C ARG A 292 -5.98 -22.34 -7.94
N LEU A 293 -5.66 -21.19 -8.54
CA LEU A 293 -6.47 -20.58 -9.60
C LEU A 293 -6.60 -21.53 -10.80
N GLU A 294 -5.51 -22.22 -11.18
CA GLU A 294 -5.54 -23.32 -12.18
C GLU A 294 -6.61 -24.40 -11.89
N GLU A 295 -6.92 -24.69 -10.62
CA GLU A 295 -7.82 -25.78 -10.22
C GLU A 295 -9.29 -25.39 -10.05
N LEU A 296 -9.59 -24.09 -9.90
CA LEU A 296 -10.93 -23.61 -9.55
C LEU A 296 -11.94 -23.73 -10.70
N PRO A 297 -11.61 -23.41 -11.98
CA PRO A 297 -12.53 -23.56 -13.11
C PRO A 297 -12.98 -25.02 -13.32
N HIS A 298 -12.07 -25.98 -13.14
CA HIS A 298 -12.37 -27.41 -13.20
C HIS A 298 -13.34 -27.90 -12.10
N LYS A 299 -13.61 -27.06 -11.09
CA LYS A 299 -14.54 -27.34 -9.98
C LYS A 299 -15.83 -26.52 -10.11
N SER A 300 -16.01 -25.81 -11.22
CA SER A 300 -17.16 -24.92 -11.50
C SER A 300 -17.39 -23.87 -10.40
N LEU A 301 -16.32 -23.45 -9.72
CA LEU A 301 -16.38 -22.45 -8.65
C LEU A 301 -16.18 -21.05 -9.23
N ASN A 302 -17.27 -20.27 -9.28
CA ASN A 302 -17.27 -18.90 -9.78
C ASN A 302 -17.65 -17.88 -8.70
N PHE A 303 -17.02 -16.70 -8.72
CA PHE A 303 -17.11 -15.68 -7.67
C PHE A 303 -17.68 -14.35 -8.18
N ASP A 304 -18.43 -13.64 -7.33
CA ASP A 304 -18.97 -12.30 -7.65
C ASP A 304 -17.86 -11.24 -7.59
N VAL A 305 -16.89 -11.41 -6.69
CA VAL A 305 -15.72 -10.55 -6.53
C VAL A 305 -14.46 -11.40 -6.38
N ILE A 306 -13.39 -11.05 -7.08
CA ILE A 306 -12.04 -11.61 -6.89
C ILE A 306 -11.11 -10.50 -6.41
N VAL A 307 -10.32 -10.77 -5.36
CA VAL A 307 -9.29 -9.88 -4.83
C VAL A 307 -7.91 -10.39 -5.24
N LEU A 308 -7.11 -9.52 -5.85
CA LEU A 308 -5.73 -9.75 -6.24
C LEU A 308 -4.83 -8.74 -5.50
N ASP A 309 -4.26 -9.14 -4.36
CA ASP A 309 -3.26 -8.35 -3.59
C ASP A 309 -1.90 -9.08 -3.51
N PRO A 310 -1.21 -9.31 -4.65
CA PRO A 310 0.02 -10.11 -4.65
C PRO A 310 1.20 -9.34 -4.03
N PRO A 311 2.08 -10.03 -3.27
CA PRO A 311 3.33 -9.42 -2.82
C PRO A 311 4.23 -9.05 -4.01
N THR A 312 5.05 -8.00 -3.85
CA THR A 312 5.94 -7.46 -4.90
C THR A 312 6.78 -8.54 -5.62
N LEU A 313 7.19 -9.56 -4.87
CA LEU A 313 7.93 -10.73 -5.30
C LEU A 313 7.33 -11.97 -4.62
N ALA A 314 6.96 -12.97 -5.42
CA ALA A 314 6.61 -14.30 -4.91
C ALA A 314 7.49 -15.36 -5.58
N ARG A 315 7.70 -16.48 -4.89
CA ARG A 315 8.36 -17.67 -5.43
C ARG A 315 7.47 -18.87 -5.15
N GLY A 316 7.28 -19.73 -6.15
CA GLY A 316 6.54 -20.97 -5.98
C GLY A 316 7.03 -22.07 -6.90
N PRO A 317 6.79 -23.34 -6.55
CA PRO A 317 7.39 -24.49 -7.23
C PRO A 317 6.90 -24.67 -8.68
N LYS A 318 5.68 -24.22 -9.00
CA LYS A 318 5.10 -24.31 -10.35
C LYS A 318 5.44 -23.13 -11.25
N PHE A 319 5.20 -21.90 -10.78
CA PHE A 319 5.34 -20.68 -11.59
C PHE A 319 6.74 -20.04 -11.51
N GLY A 320 7.65 -20.56 -10.69
CA GLY A 320 9.00 -20.03 -10.51
C GLY A 320 8.99 -18.70 -9.76
N VAL A 321 9.51 -17.64 -10.38
CA VAL A 321 9.55 -16.29 -9.80
C VAL A 321 8.43 -15.44 -10.40
N PHE A 322 7.54 -14.94 -9.55
CA PHE A 322 6.58 -13.90 -9.89
C PHE A 322 7.09 -12.55 -9.40
N THR A 323 6.94 -11.51 -10.22
CA THR A 323 7.06 -10.11 -9.77
C THR A 323 5.85 -9.34 -10.26
N THR A 324 5.27 -8.54 -9.37
CA THR A 324 4.12 -7.67 -9.65
C THR A 324 4.39 -6.73 -10.82
N LYS A 325 5.66 -6.34 -11.02
CA LYS A 325 6.10 -5.49 -12.14
C LYS A 325 5.94 -6.14 -13.51
N ASN A 326 6.20 -7.44 -13.64
CA ASN A 326 6.40 -8.09 -14.95
C ASN A 326 5.33 -9.15 -15.28
N ARG A 327 4.61 -9.68 -14.28
CA ARG A 327 3.77 -10.88 -14.41
C ARG A 327 2.36 -10.72 -13.83
N TYR A 328 1.90 -9.47 -13.62
CA TYR A 328 0.55 -9.24 -13.11
C TYR A 328 -0.51 -9.78 -14.08
N ARG A 329 -0.21 -9.73 -15.38
CA ARG A 329 -1.07 -10.28 -16.44
C ARG A 329 -1.31 -11.78 -16.26
N ASP A 330 -0.27 -12.58 -16.00
CA ASP A 330 -0.37 -14.02 -15.74
C ASP A 330 -1.35 -14.34 -14.60
N LEU A 331 -1.31 -13.55 -13.52
CA LEU A 331 -2.21 -13.70 -12.37
C LEU A 331 -3.66 -13.35 -12.74
N LEU A 332 -3.86 -12.29 -13.54
CA LEU A 332 -5.16 -11.87 -14.01
C LEU A 332 -5.79 -12.92 -14.96
N ASP A 333 -5.02 -13.47 -15.89
CA ASP A 333 -5.48 -14.48 -16.85
C ASP A 333 -5.88 -15.80 -16.14
N LEU A 334 -5.25 -16.14 -15.02
CA LEU A 334 -5.69 -17.26 -14.16
C LEU A 334 -6.94 -16.92 -13.31
N ALA A 335 -7.16 -15.65 -12.98
CA ALA A 335 -8.28 -15.21 -12.16
C ALA A 335 -9.59 -15.07 -12.95
N ILE A 336 -9.54 -14.56 -14.19
CA ILE A 336 -10.73 -14.30 -15.02
C ILE A 336 -11.64 -15.53 -15.19
N PRO A 337 -11.14 -16.77 -15.44
CA PRO A 337 -11.98 -17.96 -15.54
C PRO A 337 -12.72 -18.36 -14.26
N CYS A 338 -12.38 -17.76 -13.11
CA CYS A 338 -13.07 -17.94 -11.83
C CYS A 338 -14.15 -16.87 -11.58
N LEU A 339 -14.34 -15.90 -12.48
CA LEU A 339 -15.26 -14.78 -12.29
C LEU A 339 -16.65 -15.09 -12.83
N LYS A 340 -17.70 -14.78 -12.07
CA LYS A 340 -19.08 -14.76 -12.60
C LYS A 340 -19.23 -13.64 -13.63
N LYS A 341 -20.09 -13.84 -14.63
CA LYS A 341 -20.49 -12.77 -15.56
C LYS A 341 -21.02 -11.54 -14.80
N GLY A 342 -20.45 -10.36 -15.05
CA GLY A 342 -20.79 -9.13 -14.33
C GLY A 342 -20.16 -9.00 -12.94
N GLY A 343 -19.20 -9.86 -12.60
CA GLY A 343 -18.39 -9.76 -11.38
C GLY A 343 -17.31 -8.67 -11.45
N PHE A 344 -16.60 -8.49 -10.34
CA PHE A 344 -15.53 -7.50 -10.19
C PHE A 344 -14.19 -8.19 -9.88
N ILE A 345 -13.11 -7.69 -10.47
CA ILE A 345 -11.74 -8.02 -10.05
C ILE A 345 -11.13 -6.78 -9.41
N VAL A 346 -10.92 -6.83 -8.10
CA VAL A 346 -10.27 -5.78 -7.32
C VAL A 346 -8.78 -6.06 -7.27
N SER A 347 -7.98 -5.17 -7.86
CA SER A 347 -6.55 -5.36 -8.10
C SER A 347 -5.72 -4.33 -7.35
N PHE A 348 -4.65 -4.78 -6.68
CA PHE A 348 -3.76 -3.95 -5.87
C PHE A 348 -2.29 -4.12 -6.25
N VAL A 349 -1.52 -3.04 -6.11
CA VAL A 349 -0.07 -3.01 -6.35
C VAL A 349 0.59 -2.10 -5.34
N ASN A 350 1.34 -2.71 -4.42
CA ASN A 350 2.00 -2.01 -3.32
C ASN A 350 3.51 -1.85 -3.57
N THR A 351 3.92 -1.52 -4.81
CA THR A 351 5.35 -1.33 -5.17
C THR A 351 5.62 -0.02 -5.91
N ARG A 352 6.55 0.77 -5.37
CA ARG A 352 7.08 2.02 -5.99
C ARG A 352 7.85 1.76 -7.30
N LEU A 353 8.13 0.50 -7.66
CA LEU A 353 8.89 0.12 -8.86
C LEU A 353 8.05 -0.01 -10.13
N LEU A 354 6.72 0.05 -10.02
CA LEU A 354 5.78 -0.01 -11.15
C LEU A 354 5.02 1.31 -11.23
N LYS A 355 5.18 2.03 -12.35
CA LYS A 355 4.36 3.22 -12.64
C LYS A 355 2.93 2.81 -12.96
N GLU A 356 1.98 3.64 -12.56
CA GLU A 356 0.54 3.37 -12.71
C GLU A 356 0.15 3.00 -14.16
N ASP A 357 0.52 3.80 -15.15
CA ASP A 357 0.24 3.51 -16.58
C ASP A 357 0.76 2.13 -17.03
N SER A 358 1.91 1.71 -16.49
CA SER A 358 2.52 0.41 -16.82
C SER A 358 1.84 -0.76 -16.12
N TRP A 359 1.10 -0.49 -15.03
CA TRP A 359 0.22 -1.46 -14.40
C TRP A 359 -1.14 -1.51 -15.11
N LEU A 360 -1.75 -0.36 -15.40
CA LEU A 360 -3.00 -0.25 -16.15
C LEU A 360 -2.91 -0.92 -17.54
N ARG A 361 -1.75 -0.86 -18.20
CA ARG A 361 -1.45 -1.64 -19.41
C ARG A 361 -1.45 -3.16 -19.17
N GLN A 362 -0.91 -3.67 -18.05
CA GLN A 362 -0.98 -5.11 -17.72
C GLN A 362 -2.41 -5.59 -17.44
N LEU A 363 -3.24 -4.71 -16.87
CA LEU A 363 -4.66 -4.97 -16.65
C LEU A 363 -5.49 -4.91 -17.94
N GLY A 364 -4.95 -4.34 -19.03
CA GLY A 364 -5.71 -4.05 -20.26
C GLY A 364 -6.72 -2.90 -20.14
N VAL A 365 -6.56 -2.05 -19.12
CA VAL A 365 -7.36 -0.81 -18.95
C VAL A 365 -6.98 0.23 -20.02
N VAL A 366 -5.69 0.30 -20.37
CA VAL A 366 -5.17 1.15 -21.43
C VAL A 366 -4.91 0.28 -22.66
N ASP A 367 -5.65 0.53 -23.74
CA ASP A 367 -5.52 -0.21 -25.00
C ASP A 367 -4.21 0.14 -25.71
N HIS A 368 -3.32 -0.86 -25.82
CA HIS A 368 -2.01 -0.74 -26.46
C HIS A 368 -2.08 -0.29 -27.93
N MET A 369 -3.14 -0.65 -28.66
CA MET A 369 -3.29 -0.26 -30.07
C MET A 369 -3.78 1.19 -30.17
N ALA A 370 -4.72 1.60 -29.33
CA ALA A 370 -5.17 2.99 -29.26
C ALA A 370 -4.05 3.92 -28.80
N ASP A 371 -3.28 3.56 -27.78
CA ASP A 371 -2.19 4.38 -27.23
C ASP A 371 -1.00 4.48 -28.21
N GLN A 372 -0.66 3.42 -28.98
CA GLN A 372 0.34 3.55 -30.05
C GLN A 372 -0.18 4.32 -31.27
N GLN A 373 -1.44 4.15 -31.67
CA GLN A 373 -2.02 4.96 -32.74
C GLN A 373 -2.15 6.43 -32.31
N GLN A 374 -2.51 6.71 -31.06
CA GLN A 374 -2.53 8.06 -30.50
C GLN A 374 -1.12 8.64 -30.33
N GLN A 375 -0.10 7.87 -29.95
CA GLN A 375 1.27 8.39 -29.90
C GLN A 375 1.82 8.65 -31.30
N GLN A 376 1.55 7.79 -32.28
CA GLN A 376 1.88 8.07 -33.69
C GLN A 376 1.09 9.28 -34.23
N GLN A 377 -0.21 9.37 -33.94
CA GLN A 377 -1.05 10.51 -34.31
C GLN A 377 -0.64 11.80 -33.57
N GLN A 378 -0.19 11.75 -32.33
CA GLN A 378 0.36 12.90 -31.59
C GLN A 378 1.76 13.28 -32.10
N GLN A 379 2.56 12.34 -32.60
CA GLN A 379 3.80 12.65 -33.30
C GLN A 379 3.53 13.34 -34.65
N VAL A 380 2.48 12.89 -35.36
CA VAL A 380 2.00 13.50 -36.62
C VAL A 380 1.27 14.82 -36.37
N ASN A 381 0.55 14.97 -35.26
CA ASN A 381 -0.18 16.17 -34.89
C ASN A 381 0.74 17.22 -34.27
N LYS A 382 1.81 16.85 -33.55
CA LYS A 382 2.88 17.81 -33.19
C LYS A 382 3.57 18.43 -34.41
N ASN A 383 3.51 17.78 -35.57
CA ASN A 383 3.94 18.34 -36.86
C ASN A 383 2.86 19.18 -37.57
N LYS A 384 1.62 19.27 -37.04
CA LYS A 384 0.48 20.00 -37.60
C LYS A 384 -0.09 21.09 -36.67
N GLU A 385 0.04 20.92 -35.35
CA GLU A 385 -0.38 21.85 -34.28
C GLU A 385 0.57 23.06 -34.13
N SER A 386 1.45 23.27 -35.10
CA SER A 386 1.99 24.60 -35.41
C SER A 386 0.95 25.52 -36.06
N LEU A 387 -0.27 25.05 -36.33
CA LEU A 387 -1.43 25.86 -36.74
C LEU A 387 -2.66 25.64 -35.86
N SER A 388 -3.07 26.73 -35.20
CA SER A 388 -4.40 27.04 -34.63
C SER A 388 -4.96 26.16 -33.49
N SER A 389 -5.57 26.83 -32.51
CA SER A 389 -6.09 26.28 -31.26
C SER A 389 -7.51 26.78 -30.93
N SER A 390 -8.14 26.17 -29.92
CA SER A 390 -9.36 26.62 -29.19
C SER A 390 -10.71 26.45 -29.93
N ILE A 391 -11.89 26.25 -29.29
CA ILE A 391 -12.37 26.56 -27.92
C ILE A 391 -13.25 25.41 -27.32
N ALA A 392 -13.34 25.43 -25.97
CA ALA A 392 -14.20 24.81 -24.93
C ALA A 392 -15.48 23.99 -25.23
N GLU A 393 -15.97 23.30 -24.17
CA GLU A 393 -17.40 23.21 -23.83
C GLU A 393 -17.64 22.78 -22.35
N GLU A 394 -18.82 23.11 -21.84
CA GLU A 394 -19.30 23.04 -20.44
C GLU A 394 -20.84 22.77 -20.47
N GLU A 395 -21.57 22.22 -19.50
CA GLU A 395 -21.38 21.78 -18.09
C GLU A 395 -22.48 20.73 -17.75
N GLU A 396 -22.33 19.81 -16.76
CA GLU A 396 -23.52 19.25 -16.06
C GLU A 396 -23.26 18.55 -14.69
N GLU A 397 -24.26 18.66 -13.81
CA GLU A 397 -24.26 18.17 -12.43
C GLU A 397 -24.92 16.77 -12.25
N ASP A 398 -24.74 16.27 -11.02
CA ASP A 398 -25.67 15.44 -10.22
C ASP A 398 -25.27 13.98 -9.94
N LEU A 399 -25.53 13.55 -8.68
CA LEU A 399 -25.37 12.24 -8.01
C LEU A 399 -24.83 12.37 -6.57
N ASN A 400 -25.58 13.09 -5.73
CA ASN A 400 -25.16 13.54 -4.39
C ASN A 400 -25.13 12.44 -3.28
N LEU A 401 -24.94 11.17 -3.66
CA LEU A 401 -24.71 10.02 -2.76
C LEU A 401 -23.48 9.18 -3.14
N LEU A 402 -22.85 9.49 -4.29
CA LEU A 402 -21.55 8.96 -4.70
C LEU A 402 -20.40 9.94 -4.42
N GLN A 403 -20.71 11.15 -3.92
CA GLN A 403 -19.75 12.26 -3.85
C GLN A 403 -18.52 11.94 -2.99
N GLU A 404 -18.68 11.32 -1.81
CA GLU A 404 -17.55 10.85 -0.97
C GLU A 404 -16.70 9.73 -1.61
N TYR A 405 -17.24 9.03 -2.62
CA TYR A 405 -16.57 7.89 -3.28
C TYR A 405 -16.05 8.24 -4.69
N LYS A 406 -16.50 9.35 -5.30
CA LYS A 406 -15.92 9.92 -6.54
C LYS A 406 -14.48 10.42 -6.33
N ASP A 407 -14.10 10.68 -5.09
CA ASP A 407 -12.72 11.03 -4.72
C ASP A 407 -11.74 9.85 -4.76
N LEU A 408 -12.22 8.61 -4.91
CA LEU A 408 -11.37 7.42 -4.94
C LEU A 408 -10.85 7.16 -6.36
N ASN A 409 -9.65 6.57 -6.50
CA ASN A 409 -8.92 6.46 -7.77
C ASN A 409 -9.44 5.33 -8.70
N ILE A 410 -10.76 5.18 -8.79
CA ILE A 410 -11.46 4.07 -9.43
C ILE A 410 -11.31 4.15 -10.96
N LYS A 411 -10.64 3.16 -11.54
CA LYS A 411 -10.46 3.02 -13.01
C LYS A 411 -11.05 1.72 -13.52
N GLU A 412 -12.18 1.82 -14.24
CA GLU A 412 -12.86 0.70 -14.91
C GLU A 412 -12.09 0.28 -16.19
N ALA A 413 -11.84 -1.02 -16.36
CA ALA A 413 -11.27 -1.56 -17.61
C ALA A 413 -12.38 -1.77 -18.67
N LYS A 414 -12.22 -1.18 -19.86
CA LYS A 414 -13.06 -1.48 -21.03
C LYS A 414 -12.21 -2.14 -22.11
N PHE A 415 -12.28 -3.47 -22.19
CA PHE A 415 -11.58 -4.24 -23.22
C PHE A 415 -12.16 -3.94 -24.60
N SER A 416 -11.35 -3.33 -25.46
CA SER A 416 -11.76 -2.99 -26.82
C SER A 416 -11.85 -4.24 -27.71
N ALA A 417 -12.54 -4.13 -28.84
CA ALA A 417 -12.51 -5.19 -29.86
C ALA A 417 -11.12 -5.39 -30.49
N ALA A 418 -10.19 -4.42 -30.36
CA ALA A 418 -8.80 -4.54 -30.81
C ALA A 418 -7.89 -5.28 -29.79
N SER A 419 -8.34 -5.40 -28.53
CA SER A 419 -7.71 -6.28 -27.54
C SER A 419 -7.95 -7.77 -27.82
N LYS A 420 -8.77 -8.10 -28.84
CA LYS A 420 -8.95 -9.46 -29.36
C LYS A 420 -7.77 -9.78 -30.27
N MET A 421 -6.89 -10.68 -29.81
CA MET A 421 -5.67 -11.08 -30.54
C MET A 421 -5.96 -11.45 -32.00
N ASN A 422 -5.30 -10.75 -32.94
CA ASN A 422 -5.13 -11.28 -34.29
C ASN A 422 -4.23 -12.53 -34.21
N GLY A 423 -4.66 -13.64 -34.80
CA GLY A 423 -4.06 -14.97 -34.64
C GLY A 423 -2.64 -15.19 -35.18
N ASN A 424 -1.87 -14.14 -35.47
CA ASN A 424 -0.52 -14.22 -36.05
C ASN A 424 0.62 -13.96 -35.04
N ASP A 425 0.36 -13.39 -33.86
CA ASP A 425 1.40 -13.16 -32.82
C ASP A 425 1.62 -14.38 -31.88
N LEU A 426 0.99 -15.52 -32.19
CA LEU A 426 0.99 -16.78 -31.43
C LEU A 426 2.36 -17.45 -31.19
N ASN A 427 3.47 -16.89 -31.68
CA ASN A 427 4.79 -17.52 -31.67
C ASN A 427 5.81 -16.96 -30.66
N ARG A 428 5.45 -15.99 -29.80
CA ARG A 428 6.41 -15.39 -28.83
C ARG A 428 6.26 -15.80 -27.36
N TYR A 429 5.19 -16.50 -26.98
CA TYR A 429 4.98 -17.00 -25.61
C TYR A 429 4.62 -18.50 -25.62
N ASN A 430 5.51 -19.32 -26.17
CA ASN A 430 5.34 -20.77 -26.23
C ASN A 430 5.68 -21.47 -24.91
N HIS A 431 4.75 -21.41 -23.96
CA HIS A 431 4.34 -22.50 -23.08
C HIS A 431 2.92 -22.16 -22.59
N TRP A 432 2.06 -23.18 -22.33
CA TRP A 432 0.62 -23.03 -22.02
C TRP A 432 -0.31 -22.75 -23.22
N ASN A 433 -0.20 -23.59 -24.27
CA ASN A 433 -1.23 -23.71 -25.30
C ASN A 433 -2.52 -24.32 -24.72
N ASN A 434 -3.46 -23.46 -24.32
CA ASN A 434 -4.92 -23.69 -24.25
C ASN A 434 -5.62 -22.39 -23.83
N HIS A 435 -5.45 -21.32 -24.60
CA HIS A 435 -6.17 -20.07 -24.35
C HIS A 435 -7.60 -20.19 -24.88
N GLN A 436 -8.58 -20.33 -23.97
CA GLN A 436 -9.98 -20.12 -24.32
C GLN A 436 -10.18 -18.65 -24.72
N ILE A 437 -10.78 -18.44 -25.89
CA ILE A 437 -11.24 -17.12 -26.32
C ILE A 437 -12.23 -16.62 -25.27
N LEU A 438 -11.93 -15.48 -24.64
CA LEU A 438 -12.85 -14.83 -23.71
C LEU A 438 -14.17 -14.56 -24.41
N ASP A 439 -15.26 -15.15 -23.91
CA ASP A 439 -16.60 -14.96 -24.45
C ASP A 439 -16.92 -13.46 -24.49
N SER A 440 -17.32 -12.98 -25.67
CA SER A 440 -17.69 -11.60 -26.00
C SER A 440 -18.75 -10.97 -25.09
N ASN A 441 -19.35 -11.74 -24.19
CA ASN A 441 -20.38 -11.32 -23.24
C ASN A 441 -19.87 -11.10 -21.80
N LEU A 442 -18.58 -11.29 -21.51
CA LEU A 442 -18.04 -11.09 -20.16
C LEU A 442 -17.77 -9.61 -19.87
N VAL A 443 -18.73 -8.92 -19.26
CA VAL A 443 -18.49 -7.60 -18.67
C VAL A 443 -17.66 -7.80 -17.39
N MET A 444 -16.44 -7.27 -17.39
CA MET A 444 -15.46 -7.41 -16.33
C MET A 444 -15.07 -6.03 -15.81
N ASN A 445 -15.48 -5.73 -14.58
CA ASN A 445 -15.10 -4.50 -13.91
C ASN A 445 -13.76 -4.73 -13.19
N VAL A 446 -12.69 -4.07 -13.64
CA VAL A 446 -11.46 -3.95 -12.86
C VAL A 446 -11.58 -2.74 -11.95
N LEU A 447 -11.14 -2.90 -10.71
CA LEU A 447 -11.02 -1.81 -9.75
C LEU A 447 -9.55 -1.73 -9.32
N VAL A 448 -9.01 -0.52 -9.32
CA VAL A 448 -7.58 -0.22 -9.23
C VAL A 448 -7.37 0.69 -8.02
N ASN A 449 -6.44 0.33 -7.14
CA ASN A 449 -5.99 1.05 -5.93
C ASN A 449 -6.88 2.26 -5.52
N ILE A 450 -7.92 1.96 -4.75
CA ILE A 450 -9.08 2.84 -4.58
C ILE A 450 -8.76 3.95 -3.56
N SER A 451 -7.96 3.68 -2.54
CA SER A 451 -7.60 4.62 -1.48
C SER A 451 -6.74 5.79 -1.95
N LYS A 452 -7.05 6.96 -1.39
CA LYS A 452 -6.28 8.21 -1.44
C LYS A 452 -5.38 8.39 -0.20
N GLU A 453 -5.19 7.38 0.66
CA GLU A 453 -4.25 7.48 1.80
C GLU A 453 -2.85 7.85 1.28
N LEU A 454 -2.50 9.13 1.46
CA LEU A 454 -1.26 9.73 1.01
C LEU A 454 -0.11 9.19 1.88
N TYR A 455 0.70 8.31 1.28
CA TYR A 455 2.00 7.93 1.78
C TYR A 455 3.13 8.84 1.29
#